data_AF-A0A975I3Z7-F1
#
_entry.id   AF-A0A975I3Z7-F1
#
_cell.length_a   1.000
_cell.length_b   1.000
_cell.length_c   1.000
_cell.angle_alpha   90.00
_cell.angle_beta   90.00
_cell.angle_gamma   90.00
#
_symmetry.space_group_name_H-M   'P 1'
#
loop_
_entity.id
_entity.type
_entity.pdbx_description
1 polymer ?
#
loop_
_entity_poly.entity_id
_entity_poly.type
_entity_poly.pdbx_seq_one_letter_code
_entity_poly.pdbx_strand_id
1 'polypeptide(L)'
;MNVTNNSPFEDDTDTDTDTDTDTDTDTDTSTETMKPKPTPAPDEDLNSDQETAAAENYESQNKTADELMKEHVGEVPKAEKKFSLASLKSKSEEAVPKSNTKPGTIAVGKPNDDTFVRTSANSDEWAAFDFIELKTEKKLYLLTPDVVEEINSLNEDRAQVMIKTMKKRLIYSVTRLGDPFLWPITILDGDNDWIDSANSCAEAAKEEWVRVVSNTNAGRYDYLASPSTTEPKWPAMTYEAAVLKAFSGKVIDSMGHDVIKQLLGED
;
A
#
# COMPACT_ATOMS: atom_id res chain seq x y z
N MET A 1 4.33 8.65 -75.73
CA MET A 1 5.58 8.99 -76.42
C MET A 1 5.68 10.50 -76.51
N ASN A 2 6.60 11.11 -75.77
CA ASN A 2 7.39 12.25 -76.26
C ASN A 2 8.75 12.22 -75.52
N VAL A 3 9.74 12.98 -75.99
CA VAL A 3 11.17 12.72 -75.71
C VAL A 3 11.81 13.55 -74.58
N THR A 4 12.88 12.96 -74.03
CA THR A 4 14.05 13.52 -73.34
C THR A 4 14.45 14.95 -73.76
N ASN A 5 15.16 15.77 -72.95
CA ASN A 5 16.45 15.44 -72.34
C ASN A 5 16.97 16.48 -71.29
N ASN A 6 18.13 16.19 -70.68
CA ASN A 6 18.99 17.05 -69.82
C ASN A 6 18.44 17.51 -68.45
N SER A 7 19.27 17.76 -67.43
CA SER A 7 20.59 17.21 -67.01
C SER A 7 20.94 17.74 -65.59
N PRO A 8 21.87 17.14 -64.84
CA PRO A 8 22.18 17.54 -63.46
C PRO A 8 23.07 18.79 -63.37
N PHE A 9 23.19 19.32 -62.16
CA PHE A 9 24.23 20.25 -61.75
C PHE A 9 24.81 19.77 -60.42
N GLU A 10 26.04 19.26 -60.47
CA GLU A 10 26.94 19.15 -59.33
C GLU A 10 27.90 20.34 -59.44
N ASP A 11 28.28 20.95 -58.31
CA ASP A 11 29.52 21.73 -58.21
C ASP A 11 29.96 21.73 -56.73
N ASP A 12 31.25 21.56 -56.50
CA ASP A 12 31.84 21.36 -55.18
C ASP A 12 32.45 22.66 -54.65
N THR A 13 32.36 22.89 -53.34
CA THR A 13 33.24 23.86 -52.66
C THR A 13 33.73 23.30 -51.33
N ASP A 14 34.92 22.71 -51.35
CA ASP A 14 35.70 22.45 -50.14
C ASP A 14 36.03 23.78 -49.44
N THR A 15 35.98 23.76 -48.10
CA THR A 15 36.73 24.71 -47.27
C THR A 15 37.27 23.98 -46.05
N ASP A 16 38.49 23.46 -46.15
CA ASP A 16 39.27 23.02 -45.00
C ASP A 16 39.57 24.21 -44.08
N THR A 17 39.45 23.99 -42.77
CA THR A 17 40.19 24.76 -41.76
C THR A 17 40.63 23.82 -40.66
N ASP A 18 41.84 23.26 -40.79
CA ASP A 18 42.54 22.63 -39.68
C ASP A 18 42.70 23.62 -38.52
N THR A 19 42.66 23.13 -37.29
CA THR A 19 43.30 23.81 -36.15
C THR A 19 43.65 22.79 -35.07
N ASP A 20 44.77 22.11 -35.28
CA ASP A 20 45.39 21.32 -34.21
C ASP A 20 45.67 22.21 -32.99
N THR A 21 45.49 21.66 -31.80
CA THR A 21 46.14 22.18 -30.59
C THR A 21 46.30 21.07 -29.56
N ASP A 22 47.28 20.19 -29.80
CA ASP A 22 47.81 19.32 -28.76
C ASP A 22 48.27 20.16 -27.56
N THR A 23 47.96 19.69 -26.35
CA THR A 23 48.72 20.10 -25.16
C THR A 23 48.66 18.96 -24.14
N ASP A 24 49.58 18.00 -24.28
CA ASP A 24 49.87 17.04 -23.22
C ASP A 24 50.26 17.79 -21.94
N THR A 25 49.73 17.34 -20.80
CA THR A 25 50.36 17.58 -19.50
C THR A 25 50.04 16.42 -18.57
N ASP A 26 50.90 15.40 -18.59
CA ASP A 26 50.97 14.42 -17.53
C ASP A 26 51.21 15.11 -16.18
N THR A 27 50.48 14.70 -15.14
CA THR A 27 50.91 14.88 -13.75
C THR A 27 50.40 13.73 -12.91
N ASP A 28 51.24 12.70 -12.76
CA ASP A 28 51.08 11.65 -11.74
C ASP A 28 51.09 12.28 -10.34
N THR A 29 50.14 11.89 -9.50
CA THR A 29 50.29 11.98 -8.04
C THR A 29 49.61 10.79 -7.38
N SER A 30 50.28 9.65 -7.47
CA SER A 30 50.01 8.46 -6.67
C SER A 30 50.22 8.75 -5.17
N THR A 31 49.16 8.70 -4.35
CA THR A 31 49.16 8.58 -2.86
C THR A 31 47.71 8.40 -2.37
N GLU A 32 47.40 7.69 -1.27
CA GLU A 32 48.13 6.66 -0.53
C GLU A 32 47.13 5.71 0.15
N THR A 33 47.40 4.40 0.24
CA THR A 33 46.49 3.43 0.88
C THR A 33 46.68 3.37 2.40
N MET A 34 45.71 3.85 3.19
CA MET A 34 45.72 3.69 4.66
C MET A 34 44.47 3.05 5.27
N LYS A 35 44.55 1.72 5.42
CA LYS A 35 44.15 0.95 6.61
C LYS A 35 45.39 0.10 6.98
N PRO A 36 45.62 -0.36 8.23
CA PRO A 36 44.61 -0.78 9.22
C PRO A 36 44.99 -0.52 10.72
N LYS A 37 44.27 -1.24 11.63
CA LYS A 37 44.66 -1.64 13.02
C LYS A 37 44.66 -0.56 14.13
N PRO A 38 44.62 -0.95 15.42
CA PRO A 38 43.92 -2.11 16.03
C PRO A 38 43.04 -1.71 17.24
N THR A 39 42.30 -2.68 17.79
CA THR A 39 41.64 -2.60 19.12
C THR A 39 42.65 -2.46 20.26
N PRO A 40 42.20 -1.97 21.44
CA PRO A 40 42.53 -2.68 22.68
C PRO A 40 41.31 -3.01 23.56
N ALA A 41 41.40 -4.19 24.17
CA ALA A 41 40.71 -4.68 25.36
C ALA A 41 41.61 -5.80 25.94
N PRO A 42 41.49 -6.22 27.21
CA PRO A 42 40.55 -5.78 28.25
C PRO A 42 41.28 -4.98 29.36
N ASP A 43 40.55 -4.70 30.44
CA ASP A 43 41.09 -4.84 31.80
C ASP A 43 40.02 -5.54 32.66
N GLU A 44 40.44 -6.45 33.54
CA GLU A 44 39.61 -7.12 34.56
C GLU A 44 39.93 -6.50 35.94
N ASP A 45 38.92 -6.41 36.83
CA ASP A 45 39.05 -6.67 38.28
C ASP A 45 37.65 -6.48 38.94
N LEU A 46 37.03 -7.51 39.52
CA LEU A 46 37.27 -8.15 40.82
C LEU A 46 36.62 -7.44 42.03
N ASN A 47 35.34 -7.77 42.30
CA ASN A 47 34.84 -8.44 43.53
C ASN A 47 33.28 -8.43 43.57
N SER A 48 32.56 -9.46 44.02
CA SER A 48 32.50 -10.12 45.35
C SER A 48 31.83 -9.21 46.42
N ASP A 49 30.90 -9.67 47.28
CA ASP A 49 30.47 -11.03 47.70
C ASP A 49 28.91 -11.12 47.90
N GLN A 50 28.26 -12.31 47.86
CA GLN A 50 27.70 -13.11 49.01
C GLN A 50 26.90 -12.30 50.07
N GLU A 51 25.81 -12.75 50.71
CA GLU A 51 24.96 -13.97 50.73
C GLU A 51 23.50 -13.52 51.05
N THR A 52 22.39 -14.26 51.18
CA THR A 52 21.95 -15.65 51.51
C THR A 52 20.82 -16.06 50.50
N ALA A 53 20.26 -17.28 50.35
CA ALA A 53 20.03 -18.51 51.13
C ALA A 53 18.62 -18.67 51.77
N ALA A 54 18.17 -19.94 51.82
CA ALA A 54 16.86 -20.48 52.26
C ALA A 54 15.61 -20.21 51.37
N ALA A 55 14.57 -21.05 51.34
CA ALA A 55 14.41 -22.53 51.34
C ALA A 55 12.89 -22.87 51.29
N GLU A 56 12.54 -24.15 51.09
CA GLU A 56 11.19 -24.76 51.23
C GLU A 56 10.12 -24.29 50.22
N ASN A 57 9.67 -25.06 49.21
CA ASN A 57 9.15 -26.45 49.16
C ASN A 57 7.72 -26.63 49.70
N TYR A 58 6.73 -26.73 48.80
CA TYR A 58 5.55 -27.58 48.96
C TYR A 58 5.08 -28.08 47.59
N GLU A 59 4.84 -29.39 47.46
CA GLU A 59 4.53 -30.10 46.22
C GLU A 59 3.17 -30.81 46.31
N SER A 60 2.57 -31.14 45.16
CA SER A 60 1.37 -31.99 44.99
C SER A 60 0.01 -31.27 45.23
N GLN A 61 -1.13 -31.72 44.69
CA GLN A 61 -1.43 -32.94 43.93
C GLN A 61 -2.20 -32.64 42.63
N ASN A 62 -1.98 -33.48 41.61
CA ASN A 62 -2.80 -33.55 40.41
C ASN A 62 -3.92 -34.61 40.62
N LYS A 63 -5.16 -34.35 40.18
CA LYS A 63 -6.18 -35.42 40.11
C LYS A 63 -7.28 -35.17 39.07
N THR A 64 -7.33 -36.05 38.08
CA THR A 64 -8.31 -36.08 37.00
C THR A 64 -9.72 -36.38 37.52
N ALA A 65 -10.73 -35.81 36.86
CA ALA A 65 -12.14 -36.13 37.05
C ALA A 65 -12.84 -36.36 35.70
N ASP A 66 -12.50 -37.49 35.07
CA ASP A 66 -13.42 -38.12 34.11
C ASP A 66 -14.70 -38.58 34.84
N GLU A 67 -15.74 -38.92 34.06
CA GLU A 67 -17.02 -39.47 34.53
C GLU A 67 -17.94 -38.54 35.36
N LEU A 68 -18.41 -37.45 34.73
CA LEU A 68 -19.85 -37.11 34.82
C LEU A 68 -20.46 -36.97 33.43
N MET A 69 -21.01 -38.09 32.95
CA MET A 69 -21.98 -38.11 31.84
C MET A 69 -23.33 -37.49 32.32
N LYS A 70 -24.27 -37.03 31.49
CA LYS A 70 -24.40 -37.10 30.02
C LYS A 70 -25.42 -36.06 29.51
N GLU A 71 -25.37 -35.83 28.20
CA GLU A 71 -26.55 -35.63 27.32
C GLU A 71 -27.29 -34.28 27.35
N HIS A 72 -27.23 -33.57 26.21
CA HIS A 72 -28.38 -32.90 25.54
C HIS A 72 -27.98 -32.66 24.07
N VAL A 73 -28.74 -33.22 23.13
CA VAL A 73 -28.54 -32.97 21.69
C VAL A 73 -29.37 -31.74 21.29
N GLY A 74 -28.70 -30.70 20.79
CA GLY A 74 -29.32 -29.42 20.42
C GLY A 74 -28.66 -28.83 19.19
N GLU A 75 -29.33 -28.99 18.05
CA GLU A 75 -29.01 -28.52 16.70
C GLU A 75 -28.35 -27.11 16.65
N VAL A 76 -27.21 -26.99 15.94
CA VAL A 76 -26.46 -25.73 15.83
C VAL A 76 -27.01 -24.86 14.70
N PRO A 77 -27.62 -23.69 14.97
CA PRO A 77 -27.88 -22.70 13.93
C PRO A 77 -26.57 -22.04 13.52
N LYS A 78 -26.05 -22.38 12.33
CA LYS A 78 -24.88 -21.71 11.73
C LYS A 78 -25.26 -20.26 11.37
N ALA A 79 -25.10 -19.35 12.33
CA ALA A 79 -25.34 -17.93 12.15
C ALA A 79 -24.29 -17.35 11.20
N GLU A 80 -24.67 -17.11 9.95
CA GLU A 80 -23.84 -16.40 8.98
C GLU A 80 -23.59 -14.96 9.49
N LYS A 81 -22.35 -14.66 9.89
CA LYS A 81 -21.92 -13.30 10.27
C LYS A 81 -22.11 -12.37 9.06
N LYS A 82 -23.23 -11.64 9.02
CA LYS A 82 -23.49 -10.64 7.97
C LYS A 82 -22.56 -9.45 8.16
N PHE A 83 -21.48 -9.45 7.37
CA PHE A 83 -20.50 -8.37 7.26
C PHE A 83 -21.19 -7.00 7.10
N SER A 84 -20.85 -6.05 7.98
CA SER A 84 -21.34 -4.68 7.96
C SER A 84 -20.16 -3.71 8.00
N LEU A 85 -20.24 -2.62 7.23
CA LEU A 85 -19.23 -1.57 7.29
C LEU A 85 -19.35 -0.71 8.56
N ALA A 86 -20.49 -0.72 9.27
CA ALA A 86 -20.62 -0.03 10.55
C ALA A 86 -19.68 -0.62 11.63
N SER A 87 -19.30 -1.90 11.52
CA SER A 87 -18.28 -2.54 12.36
C SER A 87 -16.84 -2.35 11.87
N LEU A 88 -16.65 -1.73 10.70
CA LEU A 88 -15.33 -1.32 10.17
C LEU A 88 -15.17 0.21 10.09
N LYS A 89 -16.09 0.96 10.72
CA LYS A 89 -16.13 2.43 10.71
C LYS A 89 -16.34 2.98 12.12
N SER A 90 -15.59 4.02 12.46
CA SER A 90 -15.89 4.90 13.59
C SER A 90 -17.09 5.81 13.26
N LYS A 91 -18.31 5.28 13.43
CA LYS A 91 -19.62 5.93 13.74
C LYS A 91 -19.78 7.43 13.36
N SER A 92 -20.75 7.87 12.53
CA SER A 92 -22.16 7.44 12.36
C SER A 92 -22.71 7.63 10.91
N GLU A 93 -24.05 7.63 10.71
CA GLU A 93 -24.73 7.19 9.47
C GLU A 93 -26.13 7.85 9.28
N GLU A 94 -26.57 8.11 8.02
CA GLU A 94 -27.97 7.90 7.55
C GLU A 94 -28.11 7.85 5.99
N ALA A 95 -29.33 7.64 5.46
CA ALA A 95 -29.59 6.82 4.26
C ALA A 95 -29.85 7.51 2.88
N VAL A 96 -29.81 6.71 1.80
CA VAL A 96 -29.78 7.14 0.37
C VAL A 96 -30.73 6.31 -0.55
N PRO A 97 -31.40 6.91 -1.58
CA PRO A 97 -32.25 6.20 -2.55
C PRO A 97 -31.50 5.58 -3.75
N LYS A 98 -32.18 4.68 -4.49
CA LYS A 98 -31.57 3.73 -5.45
C LYS A 98 -31.57 4.21 -6.92
N SER A 99 -30.53 3.87 -7.70
CA SER A 99 -30.56 3.91 -9.18
C SER A 99 -30.16 2.57 -9.82
N ASN A 100 -30.61 2.32 -11.05
CA ASN A 100 -30.55 1.01 -11.70
C ASN A 100 -29.43 0.88 -12.74
N THR A 101 -28.19 0.75 -12.27
CA THR A 101 -27.08 0.19 -13.07
C THR A 101 -26.43 -0.94 -12.27
N LYS A 102 -26.06 -2.03 -12.92
CA LYS A 102 -25.19 -3.07 -12.34
C LYS A 102 -23.75 -2.85 -12.82
N PRO A 103 -22.92 -2.04 -12.12
CA PRO A 103 -21.50 -1.97 -12.46
C PRO A 103 -20.83 -3.33 -12.22
N GLY A 104 -19.68 -3.55 -12.85
CA GLY A 104 -18.76 -4.64 -12.49
C GLY A 104 -18.20 -4.46 -11.08
N THR A 105 -17.17 -5.24 -10.71
CA THR A 105 -16.44 -5.03 -9.46
C THR A 105 -15.89 -3.60 -9.42
N ILE A 106 -16.03 -2.90 -8.29
CA ILE A 106 -15.50 -1.54 -8.15
C ILE A 106 -13.97 -1.60 -8.20
N ALA A 107 -13.36 -0.78 -9.04
CA ALA A 107 -11.92 -0.78 -9.22
C ALA A 107 -11.22 -0.21 -7.97
N VAL A 108 -10.03 -0.75 -7.67
CA VAL A 108 -9.18 -0.32 -6.54
C VAL A 108 -7.76 -0.10 -7.07
N GLY A 109 -7.26 1.13 -6.95
CA GLY A 109 -5.91 1.48 -7.40
C GLY A 109 -5.71 2.98 -7.60
N LYS A 110 -4.46 3.40 -7.86
CA LYS A 110 -4.19 4.75 -8.38
C LYS A 110 -4.96 4.92 -9.71
N PRO A 111 -5.55 6.11 -10.01
CA PRO A 111 -6.00 6.40 -11.37
C PRO A 111 -4.87 6.24 -12.40
N ASN A 112 -5.24 5.81 -13.61
CA ASN A 112 -4.32 5.73 -14.75
C ASN A 112 -3.75 7.13 -15.08
N ASP A 113 -2.54 7.16 -15.62
CA ASP A 113 -1.83 8.38 -16.03
C ASP A 113 -2.38 9.03 -17.32
N ASP A 114 -3.25 8.33 -18.05
CA ASP A 114 -4.04 8.86 -19.16
C ASP A 114 -5.38 9.50 -18.73
N THR A 115 -5.87 9.18 -17.53
CA THR A 115 -7.27 9.38 -17.13
C THR A 115 -7.48 10.58 -16.22
N PHE A 116 -8.41 11.46 -16.59
CA PHE A 116 -8.89 12.55 -15.73
C PHE A 116 -9.95 12.05 -14.74
N VAL A 117 -9.81 12.44 -13.46
CA VAL A 117 -10.68 12.03 -12.35
C VAL A 117 -11.11 13.20 -11.46
N ARG A 118 -12.19 13.01 -10.71
CA ARG A 118 -12.60 13.83 -9.55
C ARG A 118 -12.72 12.93 -8.32
N THR A 119 -12.44 13.46 -7.13
CA THR A 119 -12.67 12.82 -5.83
C THR A 119 -13.91 13.42 -5.15
N SER A 120 -14.51 12.69 -4.21
CA SER A 120 -15.69 13.18 -3.48
C SER A 120 -15.28 14.35 -2.57
N ALA A 121 -16.01 15.46 -2.60
CA ALA A 121 -15.71 16.62 -1.76
C ALA A 121 -15.73 16.28 -0.25
N ASN A 122 -16.55 15.29 0.14
CA ASN A 122 -16.67 14.80 1.51
C ASN A 122 -15.46 13.91 1.88
N SER A 123 -14.31 14.50 2.22
CA SER A 123 -13.14 13.75 2.68
C SER A 123 -13.33 13.07 4.04
N ASP A 124 -14.27 13.54 4.85
CA ASP A 124 -14.55 12.98 6.17
C ASP A 124 -15.16 11.56 6.09
N GLU A 125 -15.69 11.18 4.92
CA GLU A 125 -16.13 9.82 4.63
C GLU A 125 -14.95 8.87 4.35
N TRP A 126 -13.76 9.38 4.00
CA TRP A 126 -12.59 8.61 3.55
C TRP A 126 -11.90 7.90 4.73
N ALA A 127 -12.51 6.80 5.16
CA ALA A 127 -12.02 5.95 6.23
C ALA A 127 -10.64 5.33 5.91
N ALA A 128 -9.87 5.14 6.98
CA ALA A 128 -8.64 4.36 6.97
C ALA A 128 -8.96 2.90 7.32
N PHE A 129 -8.36 1.97 6.58
CA PHE A 129 -8.46 0.52 6.83
C PHE A 129 -7.09 -0.12 6.74
N ASP A 130 -6.96 -1.32 7.31
CA ASP A 130 -5.74 -2.13 7.26
C ASP A 130 -5.86 -3.23 6.20
N PHE A 131 -4.75 -3.48 5.51
CA PHE A 131 -4.67 -4.39 4.37
C PHE A 131 -3.46 -5.31 4.45
N ILE A 132 -3.58 -6.47 3.82
CA ILE A 132 -2.45 -7.26 3.30
C ILE A 132 -2.35 -7.03 1.79
N GLU A 133 -1.14 -6.87 1.27
CA GLU A 133 -0.87 -6.76 -0.18
C GLU A 133 -0.06 -7.97 -0.66
N LEU A 134 -0.71 -8.90 -1.37
CA LEU A 134 -0.01 -10.00 -2.05
C LEU A 134 0.65 -9.46 -3.33
N LYS A 135 1.92 -9.07 -3.22
CA LYS A 135 2.73 -8.49 -4.31
C LYS A 135 2.82 -9.37 -5.56
N THR A 136 2.79 -10.69 -5.39
CA THR A 136 2.77 -11.70 -6.45
C THR A 136 1.54 -11.55 -7.35
N GLU A 137 0.38 -11.28 -6.75
CA GLU A 137 -0.90 -11.12 -7.45
C GLU A 137 -1.30 -9.65 -7.69
N LYS A 138 -0.59 -8.70 -7.06
CA LYS A 138 -0.93 -7.28 -6.95
C LYS A 138 -2.34 -7.05 -6.39
N LYS A 139 -2.78 -7.90 -5.45
CA LYS A 139 -4.10 -7.81 -4.80
C LYS A 139 -3.98 -7.23 -3.39
N LEU A 140 -4.86 -6.29 -3.06
CA LEU A 140 -5.14 -5.85 -1.70
C LEU A 140 -6.29 -6.68 -1.10
N TYR A 141 -6.07 -7.17 0.10
CA TYR A 141 -7.06 -7.86 0.95
C TYR A 141 -7.33 -7.00 2.18
N LEU A 142 -8.61 -6.73 2.47
CA LEU A 142 -9.07 -5.90 3.58
C LEU A 142 -9.14 -6.73 4.88
N LEU A 143 -8.61 -6.21 5.98
CA LEU A 143 -8.60 -6.89 7.29
C LEU A 143 -9.77 -6.42 8.17
N THR A 144 -10.28 -7.30 9.04
CA THR A 144 -11.08 -6.91 10.21
C THR A 144 -10.18 -6.49 11.38
N PRO A 145 -10.63 -5.63 12.31
CA PRO A 145 -9.86 -5.24 13.49
C PRO A 145 -9.36 -6.44 14.31
N ASP A 146 -10.23 -7.42 14.56
CA ASP A 146 -9.94 -8.68 15.26
C ASP A 146 -8.68 -9.36 14.68
N VAL A 147 -8.60 -9.47 13.35
CA VAL A 147 -7.46 -10.07 12.63
C VAL A 147 -6.21 -9.19 12.70
N VAL A 148 -6.35 -7.86 12.75
CA VAL A 148 -5.20 -6.96 12.95
C VAL A 148 -4.60 -7.14 14.34
N GLU A 149 -5.44 -7.30 15.36
CA GLU A 149 -4.99 -7.59 16.73
C GLU A 149 -4.31 -8.97 16.84
N GLU A 150 -4.91 -10.01 16.25
CA GLU A 150 -4.28 -11.35 16.16
C GLU A 150 -2.94 -11.35 15.41
N ILE A 151 -2.85 -10.63 14.28
CA ILE A 151 -1.59 -10.48 13.52
C ILE A 151 -0.52 -9.73 14.33
N ASN A 152 -0.89 -8.67 15.06
CA ASN A 152 0.06 -7.88 15.84
C ASN A 152 0.65 -8.72 16.99
N SER A 153 -0.20 -9.43 17.75
CA SER A 153 0.26 -10.38 18.78
C SER A 153 1.18 -11.46 18.18
N LEU A 154 0.82 -12.00 17.01
CA LEU A 154 1.62 -13.02 16.35
C LEU A 154 2.99 -12.49 15.89
N ASN A 155 3.06 -11.25 15.40
CA ASN A 155 4.30 -10.60 14.99
C ASN A 155 5.23 -10.30 16.19
N GLU A 156 4.68 -10.02 17.36
CA GLU A 156 5.43 -9.83 18.61
C GLU A 156 6.00 -11.16 19.15
N ASP A 157 5.18 -12.22 19.19
CA ASP A 157 5.59 -13.56 19.65
C ASP A 157 6.54 -14.27 18.66
N ARG A 158 6.30 -14.15 17.34
CA ARG A 158 7.04 -14.86 16.29
C ARG A 158 7.96 -13.93 15.52
N ALA A 159 9.05 -13.49 16.16
CA ALA A 159 10.09 -12.64 15.55
C ALA A 159 10.74 -13.14 14.23
N GLN A 160 10.46 -14.37 13.78
CA GLN A 160 10.90 -14.92 12.48
C GLN A 160 9.83 -14.88 11.38
N VAL A 161 8.55 -14.56 11.69
CA VAL A 161 7.44 -14.58 10.73
C VAL A 161 6.62 -13.30 10.85
N MET A 162 7.04 -12.25 10.12
CA MET A 162 6.32 -10.97 10.07
C MET A 162 5.26 -10.93 8.97
N ILE A 163 3.98 -11.01 9.34
CA ILE A 163 2.88 -10.65 8.45
C ILE A 163 2.82 -9.12 8.39
N LYS A 164 3.32 -8.54 7.30
CA LYS A 164 3.27 -7.08 7.08
C LYS A 164 1.87 -6.62 6.66
N THR A 165 1.15 -6.05 7.61
CA THR A 165 -0.03 -5.22 7.36
C THR A 165 0.36 -3.84 6.81
N MET A 166 -0.60 -3.11 6.27
CA MET A 166 -0.44 -1.70 5.88
C MET A 166 -1.76 -0.94 5.94
N LYS A 167 -1.75 0.23 6.60
CA LYS A 167 -2.93 1.10 6.69
C LYS A 167 -3.05 1.95 5.43
N LYS A 168 -4.25 2.06 4.86
CA LYS A 168 -4.53 2.93 3.70
C LYS A 168 -5.87 3.65 3.87
N ARG A 169 -5.94 4.91 3.46
CA ARG A 169 -7.18 5.66 3.24
C ARG A 169 -7.77 5.24 1.89
N LEU A 170 -9.05 4.89 1.86
CA LEU A 170 -9.77 4.64 0.60
C LEU A 170 -10.51 5.91 0.16
N ILE A 171 -10.05 6.55 -0.90
CA ILE A 171 -10.59 7.80 -1.44
C ILE A 171 -11.62 7.50 -2.54
N TYR A 172 -12.86 7.98 -2.37
CA TYR A 172 -13.92 7.76 -3.35
C TYR A 172 -13.76 8.70 -4.55
N SER A 173 -13.72 8.12 -5.75
CA SER A 173 -13.30 8.80 -6.98
C SER A 173 -14.17 8.39 -8.18
N VAL A 174 -14.28 9.25 -9.19
CA VAL A 174 -14.95 8.95 -10.48
C VAL A 174 -14.11 9.37 -11.68
N THR A 175 -14.23 8.60 -12.77
CA THR A 175 -13.72 8.98 -14.10
C THR A 175 -14.62 10.04 -14.75
N ARG A 176 -14.17 10.64 -15.86
CA ARG A 176 -15.02 11.51 -16.71
C ARG A 176 -16.32 10.88 -17.22
N LEU A 177 -16.39 9.55 -17.28
CA LEU A 177 -17.59 8.82 -17.69
C LEU A 177 -18.59 8.62 -16.54
N GLY A 178 -18.19 8.91 -15.30
CA GLY A 178 -18.96 8.65 -14.08
C GLY A 178 -18.70 7.28 -13.46
N ASP A 179 -17.67 6.55 -13.91
CA ASP A 179 -17.34 5.23 -13.35
C ASP A 179 -16.71 5.39 -11.95
N PRO A 180 -17.31 4.82 -10.89
CA PRO A 180 -16.77 4.90 -9.54
C PRO A 180 -15.59 3.94 -9.33
N PHE A 181 -14.57 4.43 -8.63
CA PHE A 181 -13.44 3.62 -8.14
C PHE A 181 -12.97 4.12 -6.76
N LEU A 182 -12.15 3.30 -6.11
CA LEU A 182 -11.51 3.63 -4.84
C LEU A 182 -10.01 3.79 -5.08
N TRP A 183 -9.47 4.94 -4.71
CA TRP A 183 -8.03 5.19 -4.72
C TRP A 183 -7.46 4.92 -3.34
N PRO A 184 -6.71 3.82 -3.13
CA PRO A 184 -6.01 3.56 -1.89
C PRO A 184 -4.74 4.42 -1.79
N ILE A 185 -4.67 5.31 -0.80
CA ILE A 185 -3.45 6.05 -0.45
C ILE A 185 -2.93 5.51 0.88
N THR A 186 -1.66 5.12 0.94
CA THR A 186 -1.02 4.60 2.15
C THR A 186 -0.99 5.69 3.24
N ILE A 187 -1.25 5.29 4.48
CA ILE A 187 -0.99 6.09 5.67
C ILE A 187 0.31 5.57 6.28
N LEU A 188 1.23 6.48 6.59
CA LEU A 188 2.55 6.20 7.15
C LEU A 188 2.88 7.31 8.17
N ASP A 189 3.58 6.95 9.23
CA ASP A 189 4.11 7.90 10.19
C ASP A 189 5.47 8.43 9.69
N GLY A 190 5.54 9.72 9.37
CA GLY A 190 6.71 10.39 8.80
C GLY A 190 6.59 10.73 7.31
N ASP A 191 7.39 11.71 6.89
CA ASP A 191 7.28 12.37 5.58
C ASP A 191 7.55 11.41 4.40
N ASN A 192 6.77 11.51 3.33
CA ASN A 192 6.97 10.70 2.13
C ASN A 192 6.38 11.36 0.89
N ASP A 193 7.24 11.97 0.06
CA ASP A 193 6.85 12.73 -1.13
C ASP A 193 5.83 12.01 -2.04
N TRP A 194 5.90 10.69 -2.20
CA TRP A 194 4.92 9.91 -2.98
C TRP A 194 3.54 9.83 -2.33
N ILE A 195 3.45 9.75 -0.99
CA ILE A 195 2.19 9.77 -0.25
C ILE A 195 1.64 11.19 -0.18
N ASP A 196 2.49 12.17 0.10
CA ASP A 196 2.08 13.57 0.30
C ASP A 196 1.62 14.23 -1.00
N SER A 197 2.31 13.94 -2.11
CA SER A 197 1.84 14.33 -3.45
C SER A 197 0.60 13.57 -3.90
N ALA A 198 0.42 12.29 -3.52
CA ALA A 198 -0.80 11.55 -3.84
C ALA A 198 -2.02 12.15 -3.10
N ASN A 199 -1.88 12.48 -1.82
CA ASN A 199 -2.91 13.20 -1.05
C ASN A 199 -3.18 14.57 -1.70
N SER A 200 -2.14 15.33 -2.06
CA SER A 200 -2.28 16.64 -2.72
C SER A 200 -3.03 16.56 -4.07
N CYS A 201 -2.75 15.53 -4.87
CA CYS A 201 -3.47 15.26 -6.12
C CYS A 201 -4.94 14.88 -5.87
N ALA A 202 -5.21 14.09 -4.82
CA ALA A 202 -6.56 13.69 -4.44
C ALA A 202 -7.37 14.82 -3.80
N GLU A 203 -6.71 15.83 -3.21
CA GLU A 203 -7.32 17.04 -2.68
C GLU A 203 -7.70 18.00 -3.80
N ALA A 204 -6.79 18.30 -4.75
CA ALA A 204 -7.09 19.09 -5.94
C ALA A 204 -8.23 18.47 -6.79
N ALA A 205 -8.31 17.13 -6.82
CA ALA A 205 -9.38 16.38 -7.47
C ALA A 205 -10.79 16.62 -6.87
N LYS A 206 -10.92 17.25 -5.69
CA LYS A 206 -12.23 17.64 -5.14
C LYS A 206 -12.86 18.76 -5.95
N GLU A 207 -12.04 19.70 -6.41
CA GLU A 207 -12.46 20.95 -7.07
C GLU A 207 -12.35 20.86 -8.60
N GLU A 208 -11.28 20.29 -9.14
CA GLU A 208 -11.03 20.24 -10.59
C GLU A 208 -10.71 18.84 -11.13
N TRP A 209 -10.87 18.64 -12.44
CA TRP A 209 -10.49 17.38 -13.08
C TRP A 209 -8.97 17.28 -13.19
N VAL A 210 -8.37 16.42 -12.38
CA VAL A 210 -6.92 16.16 -12.40
C VAL A 210 -6.58 14.86 -13.14
N ARG A 211 -5.40 14.82 -13.76
CA ARG A 211 -4.76 13.60 -14.27
C ARG A 211 -3.42 13.40 -13.57
N VAL A 212 -3.22 12.27 -12.91
CA VAL A 212 -2.15 12.08 -11.92
C VAL A 212 -0.91 11.41 -12.54
N VAL A 213 0.13 12.19 -12.78
CA VAL A 213 1.36 11.76 -13.48
C VAL A 213 2.44 11.38 -12.45
N SER A 214 3.19 10.32 -12.73
CA SER A 214 4.31 9.90 -11.88
C SER A 214 5.60 10.61 -12.31
N ASN A 215 6.15 11.50 -11.47
CA ASN A 215 7.42 12.16 -11.71
C ASN A 215 8.54 11.44 -10.94
N THR A 216 9.05 10.35 -11.53
CA THR A 216 10.08 9.50 -10.92
C THR A 216 11.41 10.22 -10.71
N ASN A 217 11.70 11.28 -11.47
CA ASN A 217 12.90 12.10 -11.28
C ASN A 217 12.79 13.02 -10.06
N ALA A 218 11.59 13.50 -9.75
CA ALA A 218 11.32 14.34 -8.57
C ALA A 218 10.80 13.53 -7.35
N GLY A 219 10.80 12.20 -7.41
CA GLY A 219 10.39 11.33 -6.30
C GLY A 219 8.92 11.45 -5.88
N ARG A 220 8.02 11.93 -6.76
CA ARG A 220 6.65 12.28 -6.38
C ARG A 220 5.64 12.15 -7.54
N TYR A 221 4.36 12.33 -7.23
CA TYR A 221 3.34 12.63 -8.24
C TYR A 221 3.27 14.14 -8.53
N ASP A 222 3.00 14.49 -9.78
CA ASP A 222 2.46 15.78 -10.16
C ASP A 222 1.07 15.55 -10.79
N TYR A 223 0.26 16.59 -10.97
CA TYR A 223 -1.01 16.48 -11.67
C TYR A 223 -1.16 17.51 -12.79
N LEU A 224 -1.96 17.15 -13.79
CA LEU A 224 -2.43 18.08 -14.81
C LEU A 224 -3.89 18.42 -14.55
N ALA A 225 -4.15 19.69 -14.26
CA ALA A 225 -5.48 20.29 -14.25
C ALA A 225 -6.10 20.24 -15.66
N SER A 226 -7.44 20.24 -15.74
CA SER A 226 -8.16 20.39 -16.99
C SER A 226 -8.93 21.71 -17.05
N PRO A 227 -8.94 22.44 -18.17
CA PRO A 227 -9.75 23.66 -18.36
C PRO A 227 -11.27 23.40 -18.44
N SER A 228 -11.74 22.25 -17.94
CA SER A 228 -13.08 21.70 -18.11
C SER A 228 -13.89 21.84 -16.82
N THR A 229 -14.63 22.94 -16.67
CA THR A 229 -15.50 23.26 -15.51
C THR A 229 -16.81 22.45 -15.45
N THR A 230 -16.82 21.22 -15.97
CA THR A 230 -17.99 20.33 -15.95
C THR A 230 -18.01 19.53 -14.66
N GLU A 231 -19.03 19.64 -13.82
CA GLU A 231 -19.09 18.85 -12.59
C GLU A 231 -19.22 17.32 -12.85
N PRO A 232 -18.64 16.48 -11.97
CA PRO A 232 -18.71 15.02 -12.07
C PRO A 232 -20.12 14.47 -11.89
N LYS A 233 -20.45 13.47 -12.71
CA LYS A 233 -21.69 12.68 -12.57
C LYS A 233 -21.46 11.53 -11.60
N TRP A 234 -21.68 11.79 -10.32
CA TRP A 234 -21.64 10.75 -9.29
C TRP A 234 -22.75 9.70 -9.51
N PRO A 235 -22.45 8.39 -9.39
CA PRO A 235 -23.48 7.36 -9.36
C PRO A 235 -24.26 7.42 -8.04
N ALA A 236 -25.49 6.89 -8.00
CA ALA A 236 -26.24 6.71 -6.74
C ALA A 236 -25.73 5.51 -5.92
N MET A 237 -24.41 5.40 -5.78
CA MET A 237 -23.70 4.42 -4.97
C MET A 237 -22.94 5.18 -3.88
N THR A 238 -23.24 4.86 -2.62
CA THR A 238 -22.51 5.44 -1.48
C THR A 238 -21.10 4.86 -1.39
N TYR A 239 -20.24 5.55 -0.65
CA TYR A 239 -18.90 5.06 -0.36
C TYR A 239 -18.90 3.66 0.27
N GLU A 240 -19.84 3.38 1.18
CA GLU A 240 -20.01 2.07 1.82
C GLU A 240 -20.28 0.98 0.77
N ALA A 241 -21.26 1.24 -0.11
CA ALA A 241 -21.61 0.32 -1.18
C ALA A 241 -20.45 0.10 -2.16
N ALA A 242 -19.60 1.11 -2.38
CA ALA A 242 -18.38 0.99 -3.18
C ALA A 242 -17.32 0.10 -2.49
N VAL A 243 -17.02 0.32 -1.21
CA VAL A 243 -16.03 -0.48 -0.43
C VAL A 243 -16.49 -1.93 -0.30
N LEU A 244 -17.75 -2.18 0.08
CA LEU A 244 -18.38 -3.51 0.12
C LEU A 244 -18.19 -4.28 -1.19
N LYS A 245 -18.37 -3.57 -2.32
CA LYS A 245 -18.35 -4.18 -3.66
C LYS A 245 -16.95 -4.33 -4.25
N ALA A 246 -15.99 -3.51 -3.82
CA ALA A 246 -14.59 -3.59 -4.21
C ALA A 246 -13.85 -4.78 -3.57
N PHE A 247 -14.15 -5.02 -2.29
CA PHE A 247 -13.50 -6.05 -1.45
C PHE A 247 -14.36 -7.29 -1.21
N SER A 248 -15.50 -7.44 -1.89
CA SER A 248 -16.27 -8.68 -1.89
C SER A 248 -15.39 -9.86 -2.35
N GLY A 249 -15.25 -10.89 -1.52
CA GLY A 249 -14.32 -12.01 -1.75
C GLY A 249 -12.83 -11.68 -1.53
N LYS A 250 -12.52 -10.56 -0.86
CA LYS A 250 -11.16 -10.12 -0.49
C LYS A 250 -11.11 -9.55 0.93
N VAL A 251 -12.01 -10.00 1.81
CA VAL A 251 -11.99 -9.68 3.24
C VAL A 251 -11.34 -10.85 3.97
N ILE A 252 -10.43 -10.54 4.88
CA ILE A 252 -9.83 -11.50 5.81
C ILE A 252 -10.44 -11.21 7.19
N ASP A 253 -11.25 -12.15 7.67
CA ASP A 253 -12.03 -12.06 8.91
C ASP A 253 -11.66 -13.11 9.96
N SER A 254 -10.62 -13.90 9.69
CA SER A 254 -10.03 -14.88 10.61
C SER A 254 -8.60 -15.26 10.19
N MET A 255 -7.76 -15.66 11.15
CA MET A 255 -6.40 -16.17 10.89
C MET A 255 -6.37 -17.45 10.04
N GLY A 256 -7.50 -18.17 9.97
CA GLY A 256 -7.66 -19.36 9.12
C GLY A 256 -7.82 -19.08 7.62
N HIS A 257 -7.78 -17.83 7.17
CA HIS A 257 -7.89 -17.46 5.76
C HIS A 257 -6.62 -17.86 4.96
N ASP A 258 -6.78 -18.36 3.72
CA ASP A 258 -5.68 -18.97 2.96
C ASP A 258 -4.51 -18.01 2.65
N VAL A 259 -4.80 -16.72 2.46
CA VAL A 259 -3.78 -15.65 2.32
C VAL A 259 -2.90 -15.52 3.56
N ILE A 260 -3.42 -15.81 4.77
CA ILE A 260 -2.61 -15.81 5.99
C ILE A 260 -1.76 -17.08 6.05
N LYS A 261 -2.35 -18.26 5.79
CA LYS A 261 -1.59 -19.53 5.71
C LYS A 261 -0.40 -19.43 4.75
N GLN A 262 -0.61 -18.87 3.56
CA GLN A 262 0.44 -18.66 2.55
C GLN A 262 1.56 -17.71 3.03
N LEU A 263 1.26 -16.74 3.90
CA LEU A 263 2.26 -15.84 4.50
C LEU A 263 2.95 -16.47 5.72
N LEU A 264 2.38 -17.53 6.30
CA LEU A 264 2.99 -18.34 7.36
C LEU A 264 3.79 -19.55 6.82
N GLY A 265 3.58 -19.94 5.55
CA GLY A 265 4.12 -21.17 4.97
C GLY A 265 3.37 -22.43 5.39
N GLU A 266 2.05 -22.31 5.59
CA GLU A 266 1.13 -23.36 6.03
C GLU A 266 0.23 -23.89 4.88
N ASP A 267 0.65 -23.68 3.62
CA ASP A 267 -0.05 -23.99 2.36
C ASP A 267 0.36 -25.30 1.64
#